data_AF-A0A7R8UD58-F1
#
_entry.id   AF-A0A7R8UD58-F1
#
_cell.length_a   1.000
_cell.length_b   1.000
_cell.length_c   1.000
_cell.angle_alpha   90.00
_cell.angle_beta   90.00
_cell.angle_gamma   90.00
#
_symmetry.space_group_name_H-M   'P 1'
#
loop_
_entity.id
_entity.type
_entity.pdbx_description
1 polymer ?
#
loop_
_entity_poly.entity_id
_entity_poly.type
_entity_poly.pdbx_seq_one_letter_code
_entity_poly.pdbx_strand_id
1 'polypeptide(L)'
;MGCRLAKDETNSNISSEVVNRETMARSGERIDFKARFERKMCLAKETPEPDFDLSECNLKEIPAGVFVLCRVLRKEHLDLSCNKISDFMAGPMSDLSLLQVLNISHNKLKKLPDDLFRIENLRELHLSDNLLTRLPKTINRLNRIEFLDISHNRIETIEEVSCMPTLRILNVSGNSQLREIPSCLSTCDSLRDLILDQDTLEWPPAQVIAAGTEHILKFLTTGELNVGDVEVACEAKEKMSSSREDALMKLLVDRERQNQTVENKLKTVPPTDDGYGNENALIEQLHMRQQKQKQKLLQAVLFQQNQTEGLVSRIQQRKDQERDLLIKDIKAAEQNANLVIDKLLALRNGPDPALLEKERLEEERLLEKLHLEHSELRKQEILATMVEVLHNEDNKLLDYQQKRNLTNQDILERELESSRQLKDFFCDYERNRSDIIQKICEDEELQKEAVATLIGMNDARTWGLVEQLKIVEAQLANMTQIEIDKKTFSSIDQMNELADKRMRLTFVLMDLLDQQESRRKELLDTLMCMEAQKRNEEDFWLLQYQRLIDSRPLEFSIKTHSIDPLLGYSFLVNGVIHCLPFLQKLWQNSNIRIEDLRDDDLEACGVTQEKDRKLILKSIRDFIN
;
A
#
# COMPACT_ATOMS: atom_id res chain seq x y z
N MET A 1 5.16 -16.40 11.54
CA MET A 1 4.34 -17.49 10.96
C MET A 1 4.79 -17.69 9.53
N GLY A 2 5.29 -18.87 9.20
CA GLY A 2 5.89 -19.17 7.90
C GLY A 2 4.86 -19.45 6.81
N CYS A 3 5.11 -18.96 5.60
CA CYS A 3 4.43 -19.40 4.39
C CYS A 3 5.41 -20.22 3.54
N ARG A 4 4.99 -21.43 3.23
CA ARG A 4 5.71 -22.43 2.44
C ARG A 4 5.82 -21.96 0.98
N LEU A 5 7.03 -21.97 0.46
CA LEU A 5 7.31 -21.89 -0.97
C LEU A 5 6.95 -23.25 -1.61
N ALA A 6 5.98 -23.24 -2.52
CA ALA A 6 5.81 -24.32 -3.48
C ALA A 6 6.90 -24.17 -4.55
N LYS A 7 7.73 -25.20 -4.65
CA LYS A 7 8.66 -25.41 -5.75
C LYS A 7 7.86 -25.82 -6.98
N ASP A 8 8.07 -25.13 -8.09
CA ASP A 8 7.98 -25.73 -9.42
C ASP A 8 9.25 -25.35 -10.18
N GLU A 9 9.96 -26.38 -10.64
CA GLU A 9 11.22 -26.32 -11.36
C GLU A 9 10.98 -26.33 -12.89
N THR A 10 11.90 -25.66 -13.61
CA THR A 10 12.18 -25.76 -15.07
C THR A 10 11.17 -25.07 -16.00
N ASN A 11 11.54 -24.30 -17.03
CA ASN A 11 12.63 -24.47 -17.98
C ASN A 11 13.00 -23.13 -18.65
N SER A 12 14.28 -23.01 -18.98
CA SER A 12 14.84 -22.06 -19.92
C SER A 12 14.22 -22.19 -21.31
N ASN A 13 13.79 -21.08 -21.91
CA ASN A 13 14.00 -20.80 -23.33
C ASN A 13 13.67 -19.34 -23.65
N ILE A 14 14.72 -18.58 -23.94
CA ILE A 14 14.68 -17.33 -24.68
C ILE A 14 14.49 -17.72 -26.15
N SER A 15 13.40 -17.27 -26.78
CA SER A 15 13.33 -16.73 -28.15
C SER A 15 11.92 -16.85 -28.73
N SER A 16 11.49 -15.77 -29.39
CA SER A 16 10.42 -15.68 -30.38
C SER A 16 9.02 -16.15 -29.98
N GLU A 17 8.16 -15.21 -29.56
CA GLU A 17 6.71 -15.28 -29.83
C GLU A 17 6.10 -13.87 -29.86
N VAL A 18 6.53 -13.08 -30.86
CA VAL A 18 5.68 -12.05 -31.46
C VAL A 18 4.75 -12.83 -32.39
N VAL A 19 3.55 -13.15 -31.92
CA VAL A 19 2.31 -13.45 -32.66
C VAL A 19 1.35 -14.13 -31.66
N ASN A 20 0.14 -13.57 -31.54
CA ASN A 20 -1.01 -14.01 -30.74
C ASN A 20 -1.13 -13.49 -29.30
N ARG A 21 -1.57 -12.24 -29.13
CA ARG A 21 -2.20 -11.76 -27.88
C ARG A 21 -3.51 -10.97 -28.09
N GLU A 22 -4.38 -11.48 -28.96
CA GLU A 22 -5.80 -11.06 -29.01
C GLU A 22 -6.78 -12.13 -28.48
N THR A 23 -6.31 -13.29 -28.03
CA THR A 23 -7.17 -14.42 -27.62
C THR A 23 -7.34 -14.62 -26.11
N MET A 24 -6.88 -13.71 -25.25
CA MET A 24 -7.06 -13.80 -23.79
C MET A 24 -8.16 -12.90 -23.19
N ALA A 25 -9.03 -12.30 -24.01
CA ALA A 25 -10.23 -11.62 -23.54
C ALA A 25 -11.41 -12.59 -23.20
N ARG A 26 -11.10 -13.81 -22.72
CA ARG A 26 -12.11 -14.86 -22.42
C ARG A 26 -12.03 -15.51 -21.04
N SER A 27 -11.20 -15.02 -20.13
CA SER A 27 -11.38 -15.27 -18.70
C SER A 27 -11.74 -13.95 -18.01
N GLY A 28 -12.97 -13.88 -17.50
CA GLY A 28 -13.43 -12.78 -16.67
C GLY A 28 -12.79 -12.81 -15.28
N GLU A 29 -11.48 -12.98 -15.19
CA GLU A 29 -10.74 -12.71 -13.96
C GLU A 29 -10.70 -11.19 -13.80
N ARG A 30 -11.31 -10.71 -12.73
CA ARG A 30 -11.20 -9.32 -12.29
C ARG A 30 -9.74 -9.12 -11.89
N ILE A 31 -8.89 -8.74 -12.85
CA ILE A 31 -7.48 -8.44 -12.58
C ILE A 31 -7.45 -7.26 -11.61
N ASP A 32 -7.09 -7.55 -10.36
CA ASP A 32 -6.89 -6.50 -9.35
C ASP A 32 -5.54 -5.84 -9.60
N PHE A 33 -5.58 -4.79 -10.41
CA PHE A 33 -4.40 -3.98 -10.76
C PHE A 33 -3.73 -3.39 -9.52
N LYS A 34 -4.47 -3.13 -8.44
CA LYS A 34 -3.90 -2.62 -7.19
C LYS A 34 -3.07 -3.69 -6.50
N ALA A 35 -3.61 -4.91 -6.37
CA ALA A 35 -2.86 -6.04 -5.81
C ALA A 35 -1.62 -6.39 -6.66
N ARG A 36 -1.73 -6.30 -7.99
CA ARG A 36 -0.60 -6.50 -8.91
C ARG A 36 0.50 -5.46 -8.69
N PHE A 37 0.14 -4.18 -8.62
CA PHE A 37 1.07 -3.09 -8.36
C PHE A 37 1.75 -3.25 -6.98
N GLU A 38 0.99 -3.51 -5.92
CA GLU A 38 1.53 -3.73 -4.57
C GLU A 38 2.50 -4.92 -4.54
N ARG A 39 2.15 -6.03 -5.19
CA ARG A 39 3.04 -7.19 -5.32
C ARG A 39 4.34 -6.83 -6.02
N LYS A 40 4.28 -6.13 -7.15
CA LYS A 40 5.48 -5.70 -7.90
C LYS A 40 6.34 -4.71 -7.10
N MET A 41 5.72 -3.82 -6.34
CA MET A 41 6.41 -2.90 -5.43
C MET A 41 7.10 -3.63 -4.26
N CYS A 42 6.51 -4.70 -3.73
CA CYS A 42 7.14 -5.56 -2.74
C CYS A 42 8.30 -6.34 -3.34
N LEU A 43 8.09 -6.98 -4.50
CA LEU A 43 9.14 -7.72 -5.21
C LEU A 43 10.35 -6.83 -5.47
N ALA A 44 10.16 -5.61 -5.97
CA ALA A 44 11.26 -4.69 -6.22
C ALA A 44 12.11 -4.37 -4.99
N LYS A 45 11.51 -4.37 -3.78
CA LYS A 45 12.20 -4.13 -2.50
C LYS A 45 12.87 -5.37 -1.94
N GLU A 46 12.31 -6.55 -2.20
CA GLU A 46 12.81 -7.82 -1.68
C GLU A 46 13.89 -8.43 -2.56
N THR A 47 13.86 -8.16 -3.88
CA THR A 47 14.84 -8.69 -4.82
C THR A 47 16.03 -7.72 -5.00
N PRO A 48 17.28 -8.23 -4.94
CA PRO A 48 18.47 -7.46 -5.23
C PRO A 48 18.71 -7.27 -6.74
N GLU A 49 17.82 -7.80 -7.58
CA GLU A 49 17.94 -7.72 -9.04
C GLU A 49 17.87 -6.26 -9.51
N PRO A 50 18.59 -5.90 -10.59
CA PRO A 50 18.59 -4.54 -11.12
C PRO A 50 17.25 -4.15 -11.77
N ASP A 51 16.34 -5.11 -11.96
CA ASP A 51 15.08 -4.92 -12.64
C ASP A 51 13.98 -4.40 -11.70
N PHE A 52 13.24 -3.40 -12.19
CA PHE A 52 12.05 -2.87 -11.56
C PHE A 52 10.88 -2.90 -12.55
N ASP A 53 10.13 -3.99 -12.50
CA ASP A 53 8.95 -4.18 -13.32
C ASP A 53 7.70 -3.57 -12.65
N LEU A 54 7.07 -2.62 -13.33
CA LEU A 54 5.78 -2.00 -13.03
C LEU A 54 4.84 -2.03 -14.25
N SER A 55 5.08 -2.94 -15.20
CA SER A 55 4.26 -3.13 -16.40
C SER A 55 2.84 -3.60 -16.05
N GLU A 56 1.88 -3.30 -16.93
CA GLU A 56 0.49 -3.81 -16.85
C GLU A 56 -0.22 -3.57 -15.50
N CYS A 57 0.12 -2.47 -14.82
CA CYS A 57 -0.47 -2.07 -13.54
C CYS A 57 -1.66 -1.10 -13.70
N ASN A 58 -2.07 -0.82 -14.94
CA ASN A 58 -3.16 0.12 -15.28
C ASN A 58 -2.95 1.52 -14.67
N LEU A 59 -1.69 1.94 -14.52
CA LEU A 59 -1.31 3.22 -13.94
C LEU A 59 -1.66 4.37 -14.89
N LYS A 60 -2.30 5.43 -14.38
CA LYS A 60 -2.53 6.68 -15.13
C LYS A 60 -1.38 7.67 -14.98
N GLU A 61 -0.71 7.61 -13.83
CA GLU A 61 0.39 8.47 -13.44
C GLU A 61 1.41 7.61 -12.70
N ILE A 62 2.68 8.02 -12.72
CA ILE A 62 3.74 7.32 -12.02
C ILE A 62 3.76 7.81 -10.56
N PRO A 63 3.63 6.93 -9.55
CA PRO A 63 3.66 7.34 -8.16
C PRO A 63 5.01 7.99 -7.79
N ALA A 64 4.97 9.08 -7.01
CA ALA A 64 6.14 9.91 -6.74
C ALA A 64 7.33 9.18 -6.07
N GLY A 65 7.06 8.07 -5.38
CA GLY A 65 8.08 7.25 -4.76
C GLY A 65 8.88 6.37 -5.73
N VAL A 66 8.42 6.14 -6.97
CA VAL A 66 9.06 5.18 -7.89
C VAL A 66 10.48 5.60 -8.25
N PHE A 67 10.71 6.88 -8.60
CA PHE A 67 12.04 7.37 -8.97
C PHE A 67 13.01 7.31 -7.79
N VAL A 68 12.54 7.67 -6.59
CA VAL A 68 13.31 7.57 -5.35
C VAL A 68 13.68 6.11 -5.06
N LEU A 69 12.76 5.17 -5.29
CA LEU A 69 13.02 3.74 -5.14
C LEU A 69 14.06 3.24 -6.14
N CYS A 70 14.04 3.68 -7.40
CA CYS A 70 15.10 3.35 -8.35
C CYS A 70 16.48 3.78 -7.83
N ARG A 71 16.57 4.98 -7.24
CA ARG A 71 17.81 5.49 -6.63
C ARG A 71 18.24 4.67 -5.41
N VAL A 72 17.33 4.44 -4.46
CA VAL A 72 17.62 3.76 -3.18
C VAL A 72 17.96 2.29 -3.40
N LEU A 73 17.23 1.63 -4.30
CA LEU A 73 17.42 0.22 -4.64
C LEU A 73 18.43 0.01 -5.77
N ARG A 74 19.01 1.10 -6.30
CA ARG A 74 20.03 1.09 -7.38
C ARG A 74 19.61 0.27 -8.61
N LYS A 75 18.36 0.44 -9.03
CA LYS A 75 17.79 -0.28 -10.18
C LYS A 75 18.39 0.24 -11.49
N GLU A 76 18.70 -0.66 -12.41
CA GLU A 76 19.26 -0.34 -13.73
C GLU A 76 18.20 -0.46 -14.84
N HIS A 77 17.14 -1.24 -14.63
CA HIS A 77 16.06 -1.43 -15.60
C HIS A 77 14.72 -1.05 -14.98
N LEU A 78 13.95 -0.20 -15.65
CA LEU A 78 12.62 0.22 -15.23
C LEU A 78 11.62 -0.04 -16.34
N ASP A 79 10.67 -0.93 -16.09
CA ASP A 79 9.61 -1.27 -17.02
C ASP A 79 8.26 -0.71 -16.54
N LEU A 80 7.73 0.24 -17.32
CA LEU A 80 6.44 0.89 -17.14
C LEU A 80 5.49 0.59 -18.31
N SER A 81 5.81 -0.40 -19.13
CA SER A 81 5.04 -0.74 -20.33
C SER A 81 3.59 -1.16 -20.04
N CYS A 82 2.72 -1.07 -21.05
CA CYS A 82 1.33 -1.52 -20.97
C CYS A 82 0.52 -0.87 -19.82
N ASN A 83 0.72 0.42 -19.61
CA ASN A 83 -0.03 1.22 -18.64
C ASN A 83 -0.91 2.26 -19.37
N LYS A 84 -1.41 3.27 -18.66
CA LYS A 84 -2.22 4.37 -19.21
C LYS A 84 -1.59 5.72 -18.89
N ILE A 85 -0.26 5.77 -18.79
CA ILE A 85 0.50 6.94 -18.37
C ILE A 85 0.40 8.03 -19.44
N SER A 86 -0.08 9.22 -19.06
CA SER A 86 -0.16 10.38 -19.98
C SER A 86 1.05 11.29 -19.89
N ASP A 87 1.67 11.38 -18.72
CA ASP A 87 2.80 12.25 -18.44
C ASP A 87 3.90 11.51 -17.66
N PHE A 88 5.14 11.62 -18.14
CA PHE A 88 6.29 11.02 -17.48
C PHE A 88 6.86 11.99 -16.42
N MET A 89 6.10 12.19 -15.33
CA MET A 89 6.48 13.08 -14.22
C MET A 89 6.17 12.40 -12.88
N ALA A 90 7.21 12.00 -12.15
CA ALA A 90 7.08 11.41 -10.81
C ALA A 90 8.00 12.06 -9.76
N GLY A 91 9.01 12.82 -10.21
CA GLY A 91 10.05 13.35 -9.35
C GLY A 91 11.23 13.86 -10.19
N PRO A 92 12.35 14.22 -9.56
CA PRO A 92 13.52 14.69 -10.29
C PRO A 92 14.15 13.56 -11.11
N MET A 93 14.36 13.80 -12.41
CA MET A 93 14.95 12.81 -13.34
C MET A 93 16.36 12.35 -12.91
N SER A 94 17.07 13.15 -12.11
CA SER A 94 18.36 12.80 -11.52
C SER A 94 18.31 11.57 -10.61
N ASP A 95 17.13 11.25 -10.05
CA ASP A 95 16.97 10.05 -9.22
C ASP A 95 17.05 8.76 -10.05
N LEU A 96 16.88 8.84 -11.36
CA LEU A 96 17.06 7.74 -12.31
C LEU A 96 18.49 7.68 -12.87
N SER A 97 19.46 8.38 -12.29
CA SER A 97 20.83 8.48 -12.82
C SER A 97 21.54 7.14 -13.06
N LEU A 98 21.20 6.08 -12.32
CA LEU A 98 21.78 4.73 -12.50
C LEU A 98 21.06 3.88 -13.57
N LEU A 99 19.94 4.36 -14.09
CA LEU A 99 19.10 3.61 -15.02
C LEU A 99 19.78 3.48 -16.38
N GLN A 100 19.80 2.26 -16.92
CA GLN A 100 20.33 1.91 -18.24
C GLN A 100 19.22 1.59 -19.23
N VAL A 101 18.11 0.98 -18.79
CA VAL A 101 16.98 0.64 -19.66
C VAL A 101 15.70 1.23 -19.10
N LEU A 102 14.99 1.98 -19.94
CA LEU A 102 13.69 2.56 -19.63
C LEU A 102 12.68 2.12 -20.67
N ASN A 103 11.72 1.31 -20.24
CA ASN A 103 10.62 0.89 -21.08
C ASN A 103 9.33 1.59 -20.66
N ILE A 104 8.75 2.41 -21.53
CA ILE A 104 7.44 3.06 -21.32
C ILE A 104 6.56 2.84 -22.55
N SER A 105 6.72 1.70 -23.24
CA SER A 105 5.91 1.36 -24.40
C SER A 105 4.44 1.13 -24.04
N HIS A 106 3.54 1.15 -25.03
CA HIS A 106 2.10 0.92 -24.86
C HIS A 106 1.48 1.78 -23.75
N ASN A 107 1.72 3.09 -23.82
CA ASN A 107 1.18 4.09 -22.89
C ASN A 107 0.43 5.19 -23.66
N LYS A 108 0.12 6.31 -23.02
CA LYS A 108 -0.61 7.43 -23.62
C LYS A 108 0.20 8.73 -23.58
N LEU A 109 1.53 8.61 -23.60
CA LEU A 109 2.42 9.77 -23.52
C LEU A 109 2.24 10.66 -24.74
N LYS A 110 1.98 11.95 -24.51
CA LYS A 110 1.88 12.95 -25.59
C LYS A 110 3.18 13.71 -25.82
N LYS A 111 3.98 13.86 -24.76
CA LYS A 111 5.25 14.57 -24.74
C LYS A 111 6.19 13.89 -23.76
N LEU A 112 7.49 14.02 -24.00
CA LEU A 112 8.54 13.69 -23.04
C LEU A 112 9.00 14.96 -22.31
N PRO A 113 9.51 14.83 -21.08
CA PRO A 113 10.05 15.95 -20.32
C PRO A 113 11.36 16.47 -20.91
N ASP A 114 11.56 17.79 -20.89
CA ASP A 114 12.80 18.42 -21.35
C ASP A 114 14.02 18.04 -20.49
N ASP A 115 13.80 17.62 -19.24
CA ASP A 115 14.85 17.18 -18.30
C ASP A 115 15.22 15.69 -18.42
N LEU A 116 14.74 14.97 -19.45
CA LEU A 116 15.04 13.54 -19.65
C LEU A 116 16.55 13.27 -19.78
N PHE A 117 17.32 14.24 -20.27
CA PHE A 117 18.78 14.14 -20.40
C PHE A 117 19.52 13.91 -19.07
N ARG A 118 18.87 14.12 -17.92
CA ARG A 118 19.47 13.88 -16.59
C ARG A 118 19.58 12.39 -16.24
N ILE A 119 19.03 11.50 -17.05
CA ILE A 119 19.23 10.04 -16.96
C ILE A 119 20.55 9.68 -17.68
N GLU A 120 21.67 10.07 -17.07
CA GLU A 120 23.00 10.07 -17.72
C GLU A 120 23.47 8.70 -18.22
N ASN A 121 23.00 7.61 -17.60
CA ASN A 121 23.41 6.24 -17.91
C ASN A 121 22.48 5.49 -18.86
N LEU A 122 21.45 6.14 -19.40
CA LEU A 122 20.46 5.50 -20.24
C LEU A 122 21.08 4.99 -21.55
N ARG A 123 20.91 3.70 -21.81
CA ARG A 123 21.36 2.97 -23.01
C ARG A 123 20.20 2.61 -23.93
N GLU A 124 19.07 2.23 -23.37
CA GLU A 124 17.91 1.78 -24.14
C GLU A 124 16.65 2.53 -23.69
N LEU A 125 15.95 3.11 -24.65
CA LEU A 125 14.70 3.82 -24.42
C LEU A 125 13.61 3.27 -25.35
N HIS A 126 12.61 2.62 -24.76
CA HIS A 126 11.45 2.10 -25.48
C HIS A 126 10.23 3.00 -25.24
N LEU A 127 9.72 3.59 -26.30
CA LEU A 127 8.58 4.50 -26.32
C LEU A 127 7.55 4.10 -27.38
N SER A 128 7.63 2.87 -27.89
CA SER A 128 6.70 2.35 -28.89
C SER A 128 5.25 2.40 -28.41
N ASP A 129 4.31 2.56 -29.35
CA ASP A 129 2.87 2.61 -29.06
C ASP A 129 2.51 3.67 -28.00
N ASN A 130 2.85 4.92 -28.30
CA ASN A 130 2.46 6.09 -27.52
C ASN A 130 1.78 7.13 -28.43
N LEU A 131 1.57 8.34 -27.93
CA LEU A 131 0.90 9.44 -28.65
C LEU A 131 1.86 10.63 -28.85
N LEU A 132 3.18 10.37 -28.89
CA LEU A 132 4.20 11.41 -28.98
C LEU A 132 4.11 12.12 -30.33
N THR A 133 4.03 13.46 -30.30
CA THR A 133 4.02 14.27 -31.53
C THR A 133 5.40 14.78 -31.92
N ARG A 134 6.27 15.00 -30.92
CA ARG A 134 7.63 15.51 -31.08
C ARG A 134 8.52 15.01 -29.94
N LEU A 135 9.82 14.94 -30.20
CA LEU A 135 10.82 14.67 -29.17
C LEU A 135 11.30 15.99 -28.52
N PRO A 136 11.82 15.95 -27.28
CA PRO A 136 12.36 17.14 -26.63
C PRO A 136 13.67 17.53 -27.30
N LYS A 137 13.93 18.84 -27.44
CA LYS A 137 15.16 19.36 -28.07
C LYS A 137 16.45 18.92 -27.38
N THR A 138 16.34 18.49 -26.13
CA THR A 138 17.44 18.04 -25.27
C THR A 138 17.69 16.53 -25.37
N ILE A 139 16.94 15.77 -26.18
CA ILE A 139 17.11 14.32 -26.32
C ILE A 139 18.51 13.94 -26.78
N ASN A 140 19.13 14.79 -27.60
CA ASN A 140 20.50 14.59 -28.10
C ASN A 140 21.59 14.64 -27.02
N ARG A 141 21.28 15.13 -25.81
CA ARG A 141 22.20 15.16 -24.66
C ARG A 141 22.31 13.82 -23.93
N LEU A 142 21.51 12.82 -24.32
CA LEU A 142 21.65 11.45 -23.81
C LEU A 142 22.90 10.80 -24.43
N ASN A 143 24.06 11.02 -23.80
CA ASN A 143 25.36 10.67 -24.37
C ASN A 143 25.65 9.15 -24.44
N ARG A 144 24.85 8.31 -23.78
CA ARG A 144 25.09 6.85 -23.67
C ARG A 144 24.01 5.99 -24.34
N ILE A 145 23.03 6.60 -24.99
CA ILE A 145 21.90 5.88 -25.57
C ILE A 145 22.33 5.18 -26.86
N GLU A 146 22.12 3.87 -26.91
CA GLU A 146 22.45 3.02 -28.05
C GLU A 146 21.19 2.61 -28.84
N PHE A 147 20.05 2.49 -28.15
CA PHE A 147 18.79 2.05 -28.74
C PHE A 147 17.66 3.02 -28.39
N LEU A 148 16.98 3.52 -29.42
CA LEU A 148 15.80 4.38 -29.29
C LEU A 148 14.65 3.84 -30.16
N ASP A 149 13.60 3.38 -29.52
CA ASP A 149 12.38 2.92 -30.19
C ASP A 149 11.23 3.91 -29.96
N ILE A 150 10.85 4.61 -31.03
CA ILE A 150 9.74 5.56 -31.06
C ILE A 150 8.70 5.13 -32.09
N SER A 151 8.63 3.83 -32.38
CA SER A 151 7.67 3.28 -33.34
C SER A 151 6.22 3.46 -32.88
N HIS A 152 5.27 3.43 -33.83
CA HIS A 152 3.84 3.55 -33.56
C HIS A 152 3.48 4.79 -32.69
N ASN A 153 4.04 5.94 -33.04
CA ASN A 153 3.73 7.25 -32.44
C ASN A 153 3.11 8.18 -33.49
N ARG A 154 3.08 9.49 -33.21
CA ARG A 154 2.56 10.54 -34.10
C ARG A 154 3.64 11.57 -34.41
N ILE A 155 4.89 11.12 -34.56
CA ILE A 155 6.04 12.02 -34.69
C ILE A 155 6.02 12.67 -36.08
N GLU A 156 6.12 14.00 -36.10
CA GLU A 156 6.16 14.80 -37.34
C GLU A 156 7.59 14.94 -37.89
N THR A 157 8.57 15.14 -37.00
CA THR A 157 9.97 15.39 -37.33
C THR A 157 10.89 14.69 -36.32
N ILE A 158 12.08 14.30 -36.78
CA ILE A 158 13.11 13.66 -35.95
C ILE A 158 14.43 14.45 -35.95
N GLU A 159 14.37 15.76 -36.18
CA GLU A 159 15.58 16.60 -36.16
C GLU A 159 16.27 16.59 -34.79
N GLU A 160 15.50 16.38 -33.72
CA GLU A 160 16.00 16.39 -32.35
C GLU A 160 16.97 15.25 -32.02
N VAL A 161 16.94 14.14 -32.77
CA VAL A 161 17.90 13.03 -32.58
C VAL A 161 19.25 13.27 -33.27
N SER A 162 19.40 14.39 -33.98
CA SER A 162 20.66 14.73 -34.66
C SER A 162 21.79 14.92 -33.64
N CYS A 163 23.01 14.58 -34.04
CA CYS A 163 24.23 14.71 -33.23
C CYS A 163 24.25 13.84 -31.96
N MET A 164 23.57 12.69 -31.95
CA MET A 164 23.66 11.71 -30.86
C MET A 164 24.89 10.80 -31.07
N PRO A 165 25.91 10.85 -30.18
CA PRO A 165 27.21 10.26 -30.46
C PRO A 165 27.23 8.72 -30.39
N THR A 166 26.31 8.11 -29.65
CA THR A 166 26.32 6.67 -29.32
C THR A 166 25.13 5.89 -29.87
N LEU A 167 24.16 6.58 -30.50
CA LEU A 167 22.94 5.95 -31.01
C LEU A 167 23.27 4.99 -32.15
N ARG A 168 22.88 3.72 -32.00
CA ARG A 168 23.13 2.64 -32.97
C ARG A 168 21.86 2.21 -33.68
N ILE A 169 20.76 2.12 -32.96
CA ILE A 169 19.48 1.64 -33.49
C ILE A 169 18.42 2.69 -33.22
N LEU A 170 17.77 3.15 -34.29
CA LEU A 170 16.64 4.07 -34.24
C LEU A 170 15.46 3.45 -34.96
N ASN A 171 14.37 3.20 -34.22
CA ASN A 171 13.13 2.70 -34.80
C ASN A 171 12.07 3.80 -34.84
N VAL A 172 11.65 4.16 -36.05
CA VAL A 172 10.63 5.19 -36.35
C VAL A 172 9.43 4.64 -37.11
N SER A 173 9.31 3.31 -37.27
CA SER A 173 8.19 2.67 -37.97
C SER A 173 6.83 3.03 -37.35
N GLY A 174 5.74 2.96 -38.11
CA GLY A 174 4.39 3.25 -37.64
C GLY A 174 4.10 4.72 -37.31
N ASN A 175 4.99 5.66 -37.66
CA ASN A 175 4.76 7.11 -37.51
C ASN A 175 4.13 7.70 -38.78
N SER A 176 2.80 7.63 -38.88
CA SER A 176 2.05 8.12 -40.06
C SER A 176 2.19 9.61 -40.40
N GLN A 177 2.74 10.43 -39.49
CA GLN A 177 2.95 11.87 -39.68
C GLN A 177 4.37 12.22 -40.14
N LEU A 178 5.31 11.27 -40.06
CA LEU A 178 6.69 11.46 -40.46
C LEU A 178 6.78 11.29 -41.99
N ARG A 179 6.93 12.42 -42.70
CA ARG A 179 7.01 12.45 -44.17
C ARG A 179 8.43 12.55 -44.70
N GLU A 180 9.31 13.17 -43.94
CA GLU A 180 10.68 13.46 -44.37
C GLU A 180 11.67 13.06 -43.27
N ILE A 181 12.75 12.37 -43.66
CA ILE A 181 13.89 12.17 -42.77
C ILE A 181 14.80 13.39 -42.91
N PRO A 182 15.16 14.11 -41.84
CA PRO A 182 16.00 15.31 -41.95
C PRO A 182 17.44 14.95 -42.35
N SER A 183 18.06 15.79 -43.19
CA SER A 183 19.47 15.64 -43.59
C SER A 183 20.42 15.64 -42.39
N CYS A 184 20.06 16.34 -41.31
CA CYS A 184 20.81 16.39 -40.07
C CYS A 184 20.97 15.02 -39.38
N LEU A 185 20.17 14.00 -39.72
CA LEU A 185 20.36 12.64 -39.20
C LEU A 185 21.71 12.04 -39.63
N SER A 186 22.30 12.55 -40.72
CA SER A 186 23.62 12.11 -41.18
C SER A 186 24.76 12.43 -40.22
N THR A 187 24.56 13.30 -39.24
CA THR A 187 25.58 13.65 -38.23
C THR A 187 25.68 12.61 -37.11
N CYS A 188 24.82 11.60 -37.10
CA CYS A 188 24.85 10.50 -36.15
C CYS A 188 25.82 9.40 -36.62
N ASP A 189 27.12 9.59 -36.38
CA ASP A 189 28.21 8.71 -36.87
C ASP A 189 28.10 7.23 -36.41
N SER A 190 27.40 6.98 -35.30
CA SER A 190 27.27 5.64 -34.71
C SER A 190 26.04 4.85 -35.19
N LEU A 191 25.16 5.45 -36.00
CA LEU A 191 23.88 4.85 -36.39
C LEU A 191 24.10 3.70 -37.38
N ARG A 192 23.60 2.50 -37.03
CA ARG A 192 23.74 1.27 -37.81
C ARG A 192 22.41 0.84 -38.43
N ASP A 193 21.36 0.84 -37.63
CA ASP A 193 20.04 0.36 -38.02
C ASP A 193 19.00 1.47 -37.86
N LEU A 194 18.45 1.92 -38.99
CA LEU A 194 17.31 2.81 -39.03
C LEU A 194 16.12 2.00 -39.54
N ILE A 195 15.14 1.77 -38.67
CA ILE A 195 13.93 1.02 -39.00
C ILE A 195 12.83 2.03 -39.32
N LEU A 196 12.33 2.01 -40.55
CA LEU A 196 11.32 2.94 -41.08
C LEU A 196 10.37 2.22 -42.03
N ASP A 197 9.19 2.81 -42.23
CA ASP A 197 8.21 2.31 -43.19
C ASP A 197 8.46 2.93 -44.57
N GLN A 198 8.59 2.09 -45.60
CA GLN A 198 8.86 2.54 -46.97
C GLN A 198 7.70 3.33 -47.58
N ASP A 199 6.47 3.02 -47.17
CA ASP A 199 5.25 3.53 -47.80
C ASP A 199 4.80 4.90 -47.25
N THR A 200 5.35 5.35 -46.12
CA THR A 200 4.88 6.57 -45.43
C THR A 200 5.72 7.81 -45.73
N LEU A 201 6.94 7.63 -46.22
CA LEU A 201 7.90 8.71 -46.44
C LEU A 201 7.86 9.26 -47.87
N GLU A 202 7.82 10.59 -47.99
CA GLU A 202 7.95 11.30 -49.26
C GLU A 202 9.44 11.53 -49.60
N TRP A 203 10.29 11.68 -48.58
CA TRP A 203 11.74 11.86 -48.72
C TRP A 203 12.48 11.14 -47.59
N PRO A 204 13.49 10.30 -47.85
CA PRO A 204 14.16 9.97 -49.11
C PRO A 204 13.31 9.10 -50.07
N PRO A 205 13.66 8.99 -51.36
CA PRO A 205 12.95 8.14 -52.31
C PRO A 205 12.89 6.68 -51.85
N ALA A 206 11.78 5.98 -52.16
CA ALA A 206 11.58 4.57 -51.78
C ALA A 206 12.71 3.64 -52.22
N GLN A 207 13.41 3.95 -53.31
CA GLN A 207 14.58 3.21 -53.81
C GLN A 207 15.77 3.29 -52.84
N VAL A 208 16.00 4.46 -52.24
CA VAL A 208 17.06 4.69 -51.24
C VAL A 208 16.70 3.99 -49.93
N ILE A 209 15.42 4.02 -49.54
CA ILE A 209 14.93 3.34 -48.35
C ILE A 209 15.15 1.82 -48.46
N ALA A 210 14.84 1.23 -49.61
CA ALA A 210 15.03 -0.20 -49.86
C ALA A 210 16.51 -0.66 -49.82
N ALA A 211 17.44 0.24 -50.11
CA ALA A 211 18.88 -0.06 -50.10
C ALA A 211 19.48 -0.12 -48.67
N GLY A 212 18.69 0.20 -47.64
CA GLY A 212 19.07 0.09 -46.23
C GLY A 212 19.78 1.31 -45.64
N THR A 213 20.03 1.26 -44.33
CA THR A 213 20.48 2.40 -43.51
C THR A 213 21.72 3.12 -44.04
N GLU A 214 22.74 2.37 -44.49
CA GLU A 214 24.01 2.96 -44.96
C GLU A 214 23.81 3.82 -46.22
N HIS A 215 22.94 3.38 -47.13
CA HIS A 215 22.61 4.12 -48.35
C HIS A 215 21.74 5.33 -48.05
N ILE A 216 20.82 5.23 -47.08
CA ILE A 216 20.04 6.37 -46.60
C ILE A 216 20.98 7.45 -46.04
N LEU A 217 21.90 7.11 -45.14
CA LEU A 217 22.83 8.08 -44.55
C LEU A 217 23.78 8.69 -45.60
N LYS A 218 24.28 7.88 -46.55
CA LYS A 218 25.07 8.39 -47.68
C LYS A 218 24.26 9.36 -48.54
N PHE A 219 23.02 9.00 -48.90
CA PHE A 219 22.15 9.87 -49.67
C PHE A 219 21.86 11.20 -48.96
N LEU A 220 21.65 11.18 -47.64
CA LEU A 220 21.44 12.39 -46.84
C LEU A 220 22.68 13.30 -46.78
N THR A 221 23.91 12.74 -46.87
CA THR A 221 25.16 13.53 -46.88
C THR A 221 25.53 14.08 -48.25
N THR A 222 25.43 13.28 -49.32
CA THR A 222 25.92 13.65 -50.65
C THR A 222 24.82 14.18 -51.57
N GLY A 223 23.56 13.84 -51.31
CA GLY A 223 22.43 14.13 -52.21
C GLY A 223 22.45 13.32 -53.51
N GLU A 224 23.39 12.39 -53.68
CA GLU A 224 23.59 11.61 -54.91
C GLU A 224 22.87 10.26 -54.82
N LEU A 225 22.00 9.98 -55.80
CA LEU A 225 21.38 8.67 -56.02
C LEU A 225 22.38 7.73 -56.69
N ASN A 226 23.34 7.21 -55.95
CA ASN A 226 24.28 6.22 -56.49
C ASN A 226 23.64 4.81 -56.43
N VAL A 227 22.60 4.61 -57.24
CA VAL A 227 21.98 3.30 -57.45
C VAL A 227 22.67 2.63 -58.63
N GLY A 228 23.84 2.05 -58.37
CA GLY A 228 24.44 1.05 -59.26
C GLY A 228 23.84 -0.33 -58.97
N ASP A 229 23.25 -0.93 -59.99
CA ASP A 229 22.84 -2.33 -60.12
C ASP A 229 21.73 -2.85 -59.21
N VAL A 230 20.47 -2.45 -59.51
CA VAL A 230 19.32 -3.35 -59.38
C VAL A 230 18.42 -3.18 -60.60
N GLU A 231 18.54 -4.09 -61.57
CA GLU A 231 17.50 -4.31 -62.58
C GLU A 231 16.24 -4.84 -61.89
N VAL A 232 15.09 -4.19 -62.11
CA VAL A 232 13.91 -4.78 -62.78
C VAL A 232 12.74 -3.78 -62.81
N ALA A 233 12.19 -3.66 -64.02
CA ALA A 233 10.84 -3.25 -64.41
C ALA A 233 10.42 -1.77 -64.28
N CYS A 234 10.65 -1.07 -65.40
CA CYS A 234 9.67 -0.26 -66.13
C CYS A 234 8.21 -0.39 -65.65
N GLU A 235 7.52 0.75 -65.47
CA GLU A 235 6.56 1.19 -66.48
C GLU A 235 6.06 2.63 -66.23
N ALA A 236 6.21 3.44 -67.29
CA ALA A 236 5.26 4.44 -67.76
C ALA A 236 4.95 5.67 -66.87
N LYS A 237 5.55 6.81 -67.21
CA LYS A 237 4.92 7.82 -68.10
C LYS A 237 5.75 9.10 -68.18
N GLU A 238 6.50 9.23 -69.26
CA GLU A 238 6.70 10.53 -69.89
C GLU A 238 5.43 10.87 -70.69
N LYS A 239 4.86 12.06 -70.44
CA LYS A 239 4.49 13.01 -71.49
C LYS A 239 3.87 14.28 -70.89
N MET A 240 4.27 15.40 -71.50
CA MET A 240 3.59 16.70 -71.58
C MET A 240 3.90 17.72 -70.47
N SER A 241 5.03 18.40 -70.68
CA SER A 241 5.02 19.87 -70.71
C SER A 241 3.94 20.38 -71.67
N SER A 242 3.44 21.59 -71.42
CA SER A 242 2.32 22.29 -72.13
C SER A 242 0.89 22.03 -71.65
N SER A 243 0.59 22.24 -70.35
CA SER A 243 -0.74 22.75 -69.94
C SER A 243 -0.83 23.25 -68.49
N ARG A 244 0.29 23.60 -67.85
CA ARG A 244 0.27 23.96 -66.42
C ARG A 244 -0.05 25.44 -66.17
N GLU A 245 0.06 26.29 -67.18
CA GLU A 245 -0.27 27.72 -67.07
C GLU A 245 -1.77 28.01 -67.35
N ASP A 246 -2.44 27.21 -68.19
CA ASP A 246 -3.88 27.33 -68.45
C ASP A 246 -4.76 26.71 -67.35
N ALA A 247 -4.22 25.76 -66.56
CA ALA A 247 -4.93 25.16 -65.42
C ALA A 247 -4.90 26.06 -64.16
N LEU A 248 -3.85 26.87 -64.00
CA LEU A 248 -3.73 27.80 -62.87
C LEU A 248 -4.68 29.01 -63.00
N MET A 249 -4.98 29.45 -64.23
CA MET A 249 -5.95 30.53 -64.47
C MET A 249 -7.42 30.10 -64.31
N LYS A 250 -7.73 28.80 -64.44
CA LYS A 250 -9.10 28.28 -64.25
C LYS A 250 -9.43 28.02 -62.78
N LEU A 251 -8.45 27.56 -62.00
CA LEU A 251 -8.60 27.34 -60.55
C LEU A 251 -8.68 28.64 -59.74
N LEU A 252 -8.08 29.74 -60.22
CA LEU A 252 -8.22 31.06 -59.58
C LEU A 252 -9.63 31.65 -59.78
N VAL A 253 -10.24 31.46 -60.95
CA VAL A 253 -11.61 31.91 -61.26
C VAL A 253 -12.68 31.08 -60.52
N ASP A 254 -12.45 29.78 -60.34
CA ASP A 254 -13.38 28.92 -59.57
C ASP A 254 -13.27 29.14 -58.05
N ARG A 255 -12.09 29.52 -57.55
CA ARG A 255 -11.88 29.87 -56.13
C ARG A 255 -12.47 31.24 -55.77
N GLU A 256 -12.46 32.20 -56.70
CA GLU A 256 -13.19 33.47 -56.55
C GLU A 256 -14.71 33.29 -56.59
N ARG A 257 -15.23 32.39 -57.45
CA ARG A 257 -16.66 32.03 -57.47
C ARG A 257 -17.12 31.31 -56.19
N GLN A 258 -16.29 30.42 -55.63
CA GLN A 258 -16.62 29.73 -54.38
C GLN A 258 -16.65 30.69 -53.18
N ASN A 259 -15.77 31.69 -53.12
CA ASN A 259 -15.78 32.70 -52.06
C ASN A 259 -17.03 33.61 -52.11
N GLN A 260 -17.51 33.98 -53.30
CA GLN A 260 -18.79 34.71 -53.45
C GLN A 260 -20.03 33.85 -53.14
N THR A 261 -19.92 32.52 -53.24
CA THR A 261 -21.02 31.60 -52.91
C THR A 261 -21.12 31.35 -51.39
N VAL A 262 -20.03 31.49 -50.65
CA VAL A 262 -20.01 31.38 -49.18
C VAL A 262 -20.50 32.67 -48.52
N GLU A 263 -20.19 33.86 -49.06
CA GLU A 263 -20.75 35.13 -48.54
C GLU A 263 -22.26 35.24 -48.76
N ASN A 264 -22.81 34.69 -49.85
CA ASN A 264 -24.24 34.71 -50.12
C ASN A 264 -25.04 33.61 -49.42
N LYS A 265 -24.38 32.63 -48.77
CA LYS A 265 -25.02 31.60 -47.95
C LYS A 265 -25.04 31.91 -46.44
N LEU A 266 -24.45 33.03 -46.02
CA LEU A 266 -24.49 33.50 -44.63
C LEU A 266 -25.61 34.52 -44.34
N LYS A 267 -26.58 34.70 -45.25
CA LYS A 267 -27.69 35.66 -45.10
C LYS A 267 -29.10 35.05 -45.11
N THR A 268 -29.25 33.75 -44.97
CA THR A 268 -30.58 33.12 -44.92
C THR A 268 -30.65 32.02 -43.87
N VAL A 269 -30.87 32.41 -42.62
CA VAL A 269 -31.46 31.53 -41.59
C VAL A 269 -32.60 32.31 -40.96
N PRO A 270 -33.85 31.81 -41.01
CA PRO A 270 -34.99 32.48 -40.39
C PRO A 270 -34.93 32.30 -38.86
N PRO A 271 -35.29 33.31 -38.06
CA PRO A 271 -35.25 33.20 -36.61
C PRO A 271 -36.48 32.45 -36.12
N THR A 272 -36.24 31.33 -35.43
CA THR A 272 -37.21 30.79 -34.47
C THR A 272 -36.89 31.37 -33.10
N ASP A 273 -37.94 31.92 -32.51
CA ASP A 273 -38.02 32.72 -31.30
C ASP A 273 -37.33 32.15 -30.05
N ASP A 274 -37.04 33.11 -29.17
CA ASP A 274 -36.81 33.02 -27.72
C ASP A 274 -35.41 32.61 -27.20
N GLY A 275 -34.51 33.62 -27.09
CA GLY A 275 -33.41 33.59 -26.10
C GLY A 275 -32.14 34.42 -26.40
N TYR A 276 -31.87 34.79 -27.65
CA TYR A 276 -30.53 35.25 -28.09
C TYR A 276 -30.32 36.77 -28.26
N GLY A 277 -31.30 37.61 -27.93
CA GLY A 277 -31.22 39.06 -28.19
C GLY A 277 -30.08 39.79 -27.46
N ASN A 278 -29.70 39.32 -26.27
CA ASN A 278 -28.70 39.99 -25.44
C ASN A 278 -27.25 39.65 -25.85
N GLU A 279 -26.98 38.44 -26.33
CA GLU A 279 -25.64 38.03 -26.77
C GLU A 279 -25.25 38.65 -28.11
N ASN A 280 -26.17 38.70 -29.08
CA ASN A 280 -25.91 39.29 -30.40
C ASN A 280 -25.69 40.81 -30.31
N ALA A 281 -26.42 41.51 -29.43
CA ALA A 281 -26.19 42.93 -29.17
C ALA A 281 -24.81 43.19 -28.53
N LEU A 282 -24.34 42.28 -27.65
CA LEU A 282 -23.03 42.37 -27.03
C LEU A 282 -21.91 42.15 -28.06
N ILE A 283 -22.07 41.20 -28.98
CA ILE A 283 -21.14 40.92 -30.07
C ILE A 283 -21.06 42.12 -31.03
N GLU A 284 -22.20 42.71 -31.41
CA GLU A 284 -22.21 43.92 -32.24
C GLU A 284 -21.54 45.10 -31.55
N GLN A 285 -21.77 45.30 -30.24
CA GLN A 285 -21.09 46.34 -29.47
C GLN A 285 -19.58 46.11 -29.41
N LEU A 286 -19.13 44.87 -29.22
CA LEU A 286 -17.71 44.50 -29.22
C LEU A 286 -17.08 44.72 -30.59
N HIS A 287 -17.75 44.31 -31.68
CA HIS A 287 -17.29 44.53 -33.05
C HIS A 287 -17.20 46.03 -33.38
N MET A 288 -18.20 46.83 -33.02
CA MET A 288 -18.16 48.29 -33.20
C MET A 288 -17.07 48.95 -32.38
N ARG A 289 -16.77 48.44 -31.18
CA ARG A 289 -15.67 48.92 -30.33
C ARG A 289 -14.30 48.58 -30.94
N GLN A 290 -14.14 47.37 -31.47
CA GLN A 290 -12.94 46.96 -32.20
C GLN A 290 -12.75 47.76 -33.49
N GLN A 291 -13.81 48.01 -34.25
CA GLN A 291 -13.75 48.80 -35.48
C GLN A 291 -13.38 50.26 -35.21
N LYS A 292 -13.92 50.86 -34.13
CA LYS A 292 -13.51 52.19 -33.65
C LYS A 292 -12.05 52.22 -33.19
N GLN A 293 -11.58 51.20 -32.48
CA GLN A 293 -10.16 51.10 -32.06
C GLN A 293 -9.24 50.96 -33.27
N LYS A 294 -9.61 50.13 -34.25
CA LYS A 294 -8.87 49.97 -35.51
C LYS A 294 -8.79 51.28 -36.29
N GLN A 295 -9.88 52.04 -36.39
CA GLN A 295 -9.89 53.35 -37.04
C GLN A 295 -8.99 54.36 -36.32
N LYS A 296 -9.01 54.39 -34.98
CA LYS A 296 -8.10 55.24 -34.19
C LYS A 296 -6.64 54.88 -34.40
N LEU A 297 -6.32 53.59 -34.46
CA LEU A 297 -4.96 53.12 -34.71
C LEU A 297 -4.50 53.52 -36.13
N LEU A 298 -5.33 53.31 -37.14
CA LEU A 298 -5.04 53.74 -38.52
C LEU A 298 -4.81 55.24 -38.62
N GLN A 299 -5.61 56.05 -37.91
CA GLN A 299 -5.44 57.49 -37.87
C GLN A 299 -4.14 57.91 -37.16
N ALA A 300 -3.75 57.20 -36.09
CA ALA A 300 -2.49 57.42 -35.39
C ALA A 300 -1.27 57.04 -36.25
N VAL A 301 -1.34 55.92 -36.96
CA VAL A 301 -0.28 55.47 -37.89
C VAL A 301 -0.13 56.46 -39.04
N LEU A 302 -1.23 56.92 -39.64
CA LEU A 302 -1.21 57.91 -40.72
C LEU A 302 -0.65 59.25 -40.23
N PHE A 303 -1.00 59.67 -39.01
CA PHE A 303 -0.44 60.87 -38.39
C PHE A 303 1.08 60.76 -38.16
N GLN A 304 1.55 59.61 -37.65
CA GLN A 304 2.99 59.36 -37.49
C GLN A 304 3.71 59.33 -38.84
N GLN A 305 3.12 58.70 -39.86
CA GLN A 305 3.72 58.62 -41.19
C GLN A 305 3.89 60.02 -41.80
N ASN A 306 2.87 60.87 -41.73
CA ASN A 306 2.95 62.26 -42.16
C ASN A 306 4.01 63.07 -41.37
N GLN A 307 4.16 62.82 -40.07
CA GLN A 307 5.23 63.44 -39.29
C GLN A 307 6.61 63.00 -39.77
N THR A 308 6.81 61.70 -40.00
CA THR A 308 8.10 61.18 -40.48
C THR A 308 8.45 61.69 -41.87
N GLU A 309 7.50 61.71 -42.80
CA GLU A 309 7.68 62.27 -44.14
C GLU A 309 8.02 63.77 -44.08
N GLY A 310 7.38 64.52 -43.18
CA GLY A 310 7.70 65.92 -42.93
C GLY A 310 9.11 66.14 -42.38
N LEU A 311 9.62 65.25 -41.52
CA LEU A 311 10.99 65.31 -41.02
C LEU A 311 12.01 64.98 -42.12
N VAL A 312 11.74 63.95 -42.93
CA VAL A 312 12.58 63.56 -44.07
C VAL A 312 12.67 64.69 -45.09
N SER A 313 11.55 65.33 -45.42
CA SER A 313 11.54 66.48 -46.35
C SER A 313 12.37 67.66 -45.82
N ARG A 314 12.32 67.96 -44.51
CA ARG A 314 13.15 69.01 -43.90
C ARG A 314 14.64 68.67 -43.92
N ILE A 315 15.01 67.41 -43.74
CA ILE A 315 16.40 66.96 -43.85
C ILE A 315 16.88 67.10 -45.29
N GLN A 316 16.04 66.71 -46.26
CA GLN A 316 16.36 66.82 -47.68
C GLN A 316 16.58 68.29 -48.08
N GLN A 317 15.68 69.19 -47.68
CA GLN A 317 15.85 70.64 -47.91
C GLN A 317 17.13 71.20 -47.31
N ARG A 318 17.52 70.76 -46.11
CA ARG A 318 18.79 71.18 -45.49
C ARG A 318 19.99 70.72 -46.30
N LYS A 319 20.00 69.45 -46.75
CA LYS A 319 21.06 68.93 -47.60
C LYS A 319 21.14 69.63 -48.95
N ASP A 320 20.01 69.97 -49.55
CA ASP A 320 19.97 70.69 -50.81
C ASP A 320 20.50 72.13 -50.64
N GLN A 321 20.17 72.81 -49.53
CA GLN A 321 20.74 74.12 -49.19
C GLN A 321 22.26 74.07 -48.95
N GLU A 322 22.75 73.06 -48.24
CA GLU A 322 24.21 72.86 -48.04
C GLU A 322 24.91 72.62 -49.38
N ARG A 323 24.29 71.85 -50.28
CA ARG A 323 24.82 71.60 -51.62
C ARG A 323 24.88 72.87 -52.46
N ASP A 324 23.85 73.72 -52.40
CA ASP A 324 23.84 74.99 -53.13
C ASP A 324 24.90 75.96 -52.60
N LEU A 325 25.12 75.99 -51.28
CA LEU A 325 26.20 76.76 -50.66
C LEU A 325 27.57 76.28 -51.13
N LEU A 326 27.82 74.97 -51.11
CA LEU A 326 29.05 74.38 -51.62
C LEU A 326 29.30 74.73 -53.09
N ILE A 327 28.28 74.67 -53.94
CA ILE A 327 28.39 75.03 -55.37
C ILE A 327 28.76 76.51 -55.51
N LYS A 328 28.19 77.38 -54.67
CA LYS A 328 28.51 78.81 -54.67
C LYS A 328 29.96 79.07 -54.23
N ASP A 329 30.42 78.36 -53.21
CA ASP A 329 31.79 78.47 -52.70
C ASP A 329 32.80 77.96 -53.74
N ILE A 330 32.50 76.86 -54.43
CA ILE A 330 33.32 76.33 -55.53
C ILE A 330 33.39 77.35 -56.67
N LYS A 331 32.27 77.93 -57.09
CA LYS A 331 32.27 78.97 -58.14
C LYS A 331 33.05 80.20 -57.74
N ALA A 332 32.98 80.62 -56.48
CA ALA A 332 33.77 81.73 -55.97
C ALA A 332 35.27 81.40 -55.96
N ALA A 333 35.64 80.17 -55.55
CA ALA A 333 37.01 79.69 -55.59
C ALA A 333 37.56 79.62 -57.03
N GLU A 334 36.76 79.16 -57.99
CA GLU A 334 37.11 79.12 -59.41
C GLU A 334 37.33 80.54 -59.97
N GLN A 335 36.46 81.49 -59.64
CA GLN A 335 36.62 82.89 -60.05
C GLN A 335 37.88 83.52 -59.44
N ASN A 336 38.15 83.25 -58.17
CA ASN A 336 39.37 83.72 -57.50
C ASN A 336 40.63 83.10 -58.14
N ALA A 337 40.60 81.81 -58.44
CA ALA A 337 41.70 81.13 -59.13
C ALA A 337 41.96 81.73 -60.50
N ASN A 338 40.91 81.99 -61.29
CA ASN A 338 41.04 82.65 -62.59
C ASN A 338 41.64 84.06 -62.46
N LEU A 339 41.24 84.80 -61.43
CA LEU A 339 41.75 86.16 -61.17
C LEU A 339 43.23 86.15 -60.71
N VAL A 340 43.65 85.11 -59.99
CA VAL A 340 45.06 84.88 -59.65
C VAL A 340 45.86 84.47 -60.88
N ILE A 341 45.32 83.61 -61.74
CA ILE A 341 45.94 83.22 -63.01
C ILE A 341 46.15 84.43 -63.92
N ASP A 342 45.15 85.31 -64.03
CA ASP A 342 45.27 86.57 -64.79
C ASP A 342 46.33 87.51 -64.21
N LYS A 343 46.44 87.59 -62.87
CA LYS A 343 47.50 88.35 -62.19
C LYS A 343 48.88 87.74 -62.41
N LEU A 344 49.00 86.40 -62.43
CA LEU A 344 50.25 85.69 -62.70
C LEU A 344 50.68 85.85 -64.17
N LEU A 345 49.73 85.82 -65.12
CA LEU A 345 49.98 86.11 -66.53
C LEU A 345 50.42 87.57 -66.77
N ALA A 346 49.97 88.51 -65.93
CA ALA A 346 50.38 89.91 -65.96
C ALA A 346 51.79 90.15 -65.40
N LEU A 347 52.28 89.28 -64.50
CA LEU A 347 53.63 89.33 -63.93
C LEU A 347 54.63 88.62 -64.85
N ARG A 348 54.82 89.15 -66.06
CA ARG A 348 55.80 88.67 -67.04
C ARG A 348 57.24 89.08 -66.67
N ASN A 349 57.64 88.87 -65.42
CA ASN A 349 59.02 88.83 -64.93
C ASN A 349 59.00 87.96 -63.67
N GLY A 350 59.61 86.77 -63.74
CA GLY A 350 59.62 85.82 -62.62
C GLY A 350 60.43 86.36 -61.43
N PRO A 351 60.02 86.05 -60.18
CA PRO A 351 60.80 86.40 -58.99
C PRO A 351 62.12 85.61 -58.93
N ASP A 352 63.10 86.18 -58.22
CA ASP A 352 64.46 85.63 -58.09
C ASP A 352 64.44 84.20 -57.50
N PRO A 353 65.08 83.20 -58.15
CA PRO A 353 64.99 81.80 -57.75
C PRO A 353 65.56 81.51 -56.35
N ALA A 354 66.53 82.31 -55.89
CA ALA A 354 67.13 82.15 -54.56
C ALA A 354 66.18 82.57 -53.41
N LEU A 355 65.28 83.51 -53.67
CA LEU A 355 64.31 83.99 -52.68
C LEU A 355 63.17 82.99 -52.52
N LEU A 356 62.78 82.35 -53.63
CA LEU A 356 61.74 81.33 -53.68
C LEU A 356 62.16 80.02 -52.98
N GLU A 357 63.42 79.59 -53.15
CA GLU A 357 63.95 78.44 -52.40
C GLU A 357 64.01 78.71 -50.88
N LYS A 358 64.32 79.95 -50.49
CA LYS A 358 64.37 80.33 -49.08
C LYS A 358 62.97 80.37 -48.46
N GLU A 359 61.99 80.93 -49.16
CA GLU A 359 60.59 80.91 -48.74
C GLU A 359 60.07 79.47 -48.62
N ARG A 360 60.37 78.59 -49.58
CA ARG A 360 60.00 77.17 -49.51
C ARG A 360 60.60 76.45 -48.31
N LEU A 361 61.87 76.70 -47.99
CA LEU A 361 62.52 76.13 -46.80
C LEU A 361 61.93 76.65 -45.49
N GLU A 362 61.53 77.93 -45.44
CA GLU A 362 60.85 78.50 -44.29
C GLU A 362 59.43 77.95 -44.13
N GLU A 363 58.70 77.79 -45.23
CA GLU A 363 57.38 77.14 -45.27
C GLU A 363 57.45 75.67 -44.83
N GLU A 364 58.40 74.89 -45.34
CA GLU A 364 58.58 73.49 -44.95
C GLU A 364 58.88 73.37 -43.44
N ARG A 365 59.73 74.25 -42.89
CA ARG A 365 60.01 74.28 -41.45
C ARG A 365 58.80 74.66 -40.61
N LEU A 366 57.97 75.59 -41.08
CA LEU A 366 56.75 75.98 -40.38
C LEU A 366 55.70 74.86 -40.42
N LEU A 367 55.56 74.19 -41.57
CA LEU A 367 54.69 73.03 -41.73
C LEU A 367 55.13 71.88 -40.83
N GLU A 368 56.43 71.61 -40.73
CA GLU A 368 56.96 70.56 -39.86
C GLU A 368 56.66 70.84 -38.37
N LYS A 369 56.82 72.09 -37.92
CA LYS A 369 56.43 72.50 -36.55
C LYS A 369 54.93 72.37 -36.32
N LEU A 370 54.10 72.83 -37.27
CA LEU A 370 52.65 72.70 -37.18
C LEU A 370 52.21 71.23 -37.14
N HIS A 371 52.85 70.35 -37.92
CA HIS A 371 52.58 68.92 -37.89
C HIS A 371 52.93 68.30 -36.54
N LEU A 372 54.07 68.68 -35.94
CA LEU A 372 54.46 68.27 -34.60
C LEU A 372 53.44 68.72 -33.55
N GLU A 373 53.07 70.00 -33.54
CA GLU A 373 52.09 70.55 -32.60
C GLU A 373 50.71 69.91 -32.77
N HIS A 374 50.26 69.70 -34.00
CA HIS A 374 49.00 69.01 -34.28
C HIS A 374 49.03 67.55 -33.82
N SER A 375 50.17 66.87 -33.99
CA SER A 375 50.33 65.49 -33.52
C SER A 375 50.31 65.41 -32.00
N GLU A 376 50.89 66.38 -31.29
CA GLU A 376 50.87 66.44 -29.83
C GLU A 376 49.48 66.79 -29.28
N LEU A 377 48.78 67.76 -29.88
CA LEU A 377 47.39 68.07 -29.52
C LEU A 377 46.48 66.87 -29.72
N ARG A 378 46.61 66.16 -30.85
CA ARG A 378 45.83 64.95 -31.12
C ARG A 378 46.13 63.84 -30.11
N LYS A 379 47.38 63.66 -29.70
CA LYS A 379 47.73 62.70 -28.63
C LYS A 379 47.06 63.11 -27.31
N GLN A 380 47.08 64.39 -26.95
CA GLN A 380 46.44 64.88 -25.73
C GLN A 380 44.92 64.68 -25.75
N GLU A 381 44.25 64.94 -26.88
CA GLU A 381 42.83 64.66 -27.05
C GLU A 381 42.50 63.16 -26.94
N ILE A 382 43.32 62.30 -27.58
CA ILE A 382 43.14 60.85 -27.49
C ILE A 382 43.35 60.36 -26.05
N LEU A 383 44.34 60.88 -25.34
CA LEU A 383 44.58 60.52 -23.94
C LEU A 383 43.45 61.02 -23.03
N ALA A 384 42.97 62.25 -23.22
CA ALA A 384 41.85 62.79 -22.47
C ALA A 384 40.57 61.95 -22.68
N THR A 385 40.24 61.64 -23.93
CA THR A 385 39.09 60.78 -24.26
C THR A 385 39.26 59.36 -23.72
N MET A 386 40.47 58.79 -23.77
CA MET A 386 40.75 57.47 -23.21
C MET A 386 40.60 57.45 -21.69
N VAL A 387 41.02 58.51 -20.98
CA VAL A 387 40.82 58.65 -19.54
C VAL A 387 39.33 58.76 -19.19
N GLU A 388 38.55 59.54 -19.96
CA GLU A 388 37.10 59.62 -19.77
C GLU A 388 36.41 58.28 -19.98
N VAL A 389 36.81 57.51 -21.00
CA VAL A 389 36.26 56.17 -21.26
C VAL A 389 36.63 55.22 -20.13
N LEU A 390 37.88 55.20 -19.67
CA LEU A 390 38.30 54.38 -18.53
C LEU A 390 37.50 54.73 -17.28
N HIS A 391 37.30 56.02 -17.00
CA HIS A 391 36.51 56.46 -15.86
C HIS A 391 35.04 56.02 -15.96
N ASN A 392 34.46 56.04 -17.17
CA ASN A 392 33.09 55.55 -17.39
C ASN A 392 33.00 54.03 -17.19
N GLU A 393 33.98 53.27 -17.67
CA GLU A 393 34.02 51.82 -17.44
C GLU A 393 34.23 51.47 -15.97
N ASP A 394 35.08 52.20 -15.25
CA ASP A 394 35.25 52.05 -13.80
C ASP A 394 33.93 52.32 -13.05
N ASN A 395 33.19 53.36 -13.44
CA ASN A 395 31.89 53.66 -12.84
C ASN A 395 30.85 52.56 -13.13
N LYS A 396 30.83 52.01 -14.34
CA LYS A 396 29.98 50.85 -14.67
C LYS A 396 30.36 49.65 -13.82
N LEU A 397 31.65 49.32 -13.72
CA LEU A 397 32.15 48.22 -12.89
C LEU A 397 31.74 48.39 -11.42
N LEU A 398 31.85 49.61 -10.90
CA LEU A 398 31.42 49.93 -9.54
C LEU A 398 29.91 49.73 -9.34
N ASP A 399 29.08 50.19 -10.28
CA ASP A 399 27.62 49.99 -10.24
C ASP A 399 27.25 48.50 -10.33
N TYR A 400 27.94 47.73 -11.18
CA TYR A 400 27.77 46.27 -11.23
C TYR A 400 28.15 45.59 -9.91
N GLN A 401 29.27 46.00 -9.30
CA GLN A 401 29.68 45.47 -8.00
C GLN A 401 28.68 45.82 -6.90
N GLN A 402 28.16 47.05 -6.87
CA GLN A 402 27.14 47.47 -5.91
C GLN A 402 25.85 46.68 -6.08
N LYS A 403 25.34 46.52 -7.31
CA LYS A 403 24.15 45.71 -7.59
C LYS A 403 24.35 44.25 -7.20
N ARG A 404 25.53 43.69 -7.49
CA ARG A 404 25.88 42.32 -7.06
C ARG A 404 25.92 42.20 -5.53
N ASN A 405 26.46 43.18 -4.84
CA ASN A 405 26.53 43.16 -3.38
C ASN A 405 25.14 43.31 -2.75
N LEU A 406 24.28 44.19 -3.28
CA LEU A 406 22.89 44.34 -2.84
C LEU A 406 22.09 43.07 -3.07
N THR A 407 22.19 42.46 -4.25
CA THR A 407 21.51 41.19 -4.53
C THR A 407 21.99 40.05 -3.62
N ASN A 408 23.30 39.96 -3.37
CA ASN A 408 23.84 39.00 -2.40
C ASN A 408 23.33 39.25 -0.98
N GLN A 409 23.25 40.52 -0.56
CA GLN A 409 22.71 40.87 0.75
C GLN A 409 21.23 40.49 0.86
N ASP A 410 20.41 40.81 -0.14
CA ASP A 410 18.99 40.45 -0.18
C ASP A 410 18.78 38.92 -0.14
N ILE A 411 19.64 38.15 -0.80
CA ILE A 411 19.60 36.69 -0.76
C ILE A 411 19.92 36.19 0.65
N LEU A 412 21.00 36.69 1.25
CA LEU A 412 21.40 36.31 2.61
C LEU A 412 20.33 36.67 3.64
N GLU A 413 19.68 37.83 3.50
CA GLU A 413 18.58 38.25 4.38
C GLU A 413 17.39 37.31 4.28
N ARG A 414 17.00 36.90 3.06
CA ARG A 414 15.93 35.90 2.85
C ARG A 414 16.29 34.52 3.40
N GLU A 415 17.53 34.08 3.21
CA GLU A 415 18.01 32.81 3.77
C GLU A 415 17.99 32.83 5.31
N LEU A 416 18.41 33.94 5.91
CA LEU A 416 18.41 34.12 7.35
C LEU A 416 16.98 34.18 7.89
N GLU A 417 16.06 34.83 7.19
CA GLU A 417 14.63 34.86 7.53
C GLU A 417 14.01 33.46 7.43
N SER A 418 14.27 32.71 6.36
CA SER A 418 13.82 31.32 6.23
C SER A 418 14.38 30.42 7.33
N SER A 419 15.66 30.63 7.71
CA SER A 419 16.30 29.90 8.80
C SER A 419 15.67 30.21 10.16
N ARG A 420 15.26 31.46 10.39
CA ARG A 420 14.50 31.85 11.59
C ARG A 420 13.13 31.20 11.62
N GLN A 421 12.39 31.24 10.52
CA GLN A 421 11.07 30.58 10.43
C GLN A 421 11.16 29.07 10.67
N LEU A 422 12.18 28.42 10.10
CA LEU A 422 12.44 27.00 10.36
C LEU A 422 12.76 26.74 11.84
N LYS A 423 13.60 27.59 12.45
CA LYS A 423 13.92 27.48 13.88
C LYS A 423 12.67 27.62 14.75
N ASP A 424 11.81 28.60 14.46
CA ASP A 424 10.56 28.80 15.19
C ASP A 424 9.62 27.60 15.03
N PHE A 425 9.49 27.06 13.81
CA PHE A 425 8.72 25.85 13.54
C PHE A 425 9.25 24.65 14.34
N PHE A 426 10.57 24.46 14.42
CA PHE A 426 11.16 23.39 15.23
C PHE A 426 10.89 23.59 16.72
N CYS A 427 11.00 24.83 17.23
CA CYS A 427 10.69 25.12 18.62
C CYS A 427 9.21 24.85 18.94
N ASP A 428 8.29 25.22 18.05
CA ASP A 428 6.86 24.94 18.23
C ASP A 428 6.55 23.44 18.13
N TYR A 429 7.21 22.74 17.22
CA TYR A 429 7.10 21.28 17.12
C TYR A 429 7.62 20.58 18.38
N GLU A 430 8.77 21.00 18.91
CA GLU A 430 9.32 20.47 20.16
C GLU A 430 8.41 20.75 21.35
N ARG A 431 7.84 21.95 21.46
CA ARG A 431 6.85 22.30 22.49
C ARG A 431 5.60 21.44 22.40
N ASN A 432 5.01 21.31 21.21
CA ASN A 432 3.82 20.48 21.01
C ASN A 432 4.12 19.02 21.36
N ARG A 433 5.31 18.52 20.97
CA ARG A 433 5.75 17.18 21.33
C ARG A 433 5.94 17.03 22.83
N SER A 434 6.55 18.00 23.52
CA SER A 434 6.71 17.94 24.98
C SER A 434 5.37 17.97 25.70
N ASP A 435 4.41 18.77 25.22
CA ASP A 435 3.07 18.85 25.80
C ASP A 435 2.30 17.53 25.65
N ILE A 436 2.42 16.86 24.50
CA ILE A 436 1.82 15.54 24.28
C ILE A 436 2.48 14.50 25.19
N ILE A 437 3.82 14.49 25.27
CA ILE A 437 4.54 13.56 26.15
C ILE A 437 4.12 13.78 27.61
N GLN A 438 4.01 15.03 28.05
CA GLN A 438 3.56 15.36 29.40
C GLN A 438 2.14 14.82 29.67
N LYS A 439 1.20 15.03 28.75
CA LYS A 439 -0.17 14.49 28.88
C LYS A 439 -0.18 12.96 28.96
N ILE A 440 0.64 12.28 28.16
CA ILE A 440 0.74 10.82 28.20
C ILE A 440 1.31 10.36 29.54
N CYS A 441 2.32 11.03 30.08
CA CYS A 441 2.87 10.71 31.39
C CYS A 441 1.82 10.92 32.51
N GLU A 442 1.08 12.03 32.47
CA GLU A 442 -0.01 12.32 33.42
C GLU A 442 -1.10 11.23 33.36
N ASP A 443 -1.52 10.84 32.15
CA ASP A 443 -2.50 9.76 31.97
C ASP A 443 -1.96 8.40 32.46
N GLU A 444 -0.67 8.13 32.26
CA GLU A 444 -0.03 6.89 32.75
C GLU A 444 0.01 6.84 34.29
N GLU A 445 0.31 7.97 34.95
CA GLU A 445 0.26 8.07 36.41
C GLU A 445 -1.15 7.85 36.95
N LEU A 446 -2.16 8.52 36.36
CA LEU A 446 -3.56 8.33 36.75
C LEU A 446 -4.03 6.88 36.55
N GLN A 447 -3.60 6.23 35.47
CA GLN A 447 -3.91 4.81 35.23
C GLN A 447 -3.26 3.90 36.27
N LYS A 448 -2.01 4.16 36.64
CA LYS A 448 -1.31 3.40 37.70
C LYS A 448 -2.04 3.53 39.03
N GLU A 449 -2.46 4.73 39.40
CA GLU A 449 -3.23 4.98 40.62
C GLU A 449 -4.60 4.28 40.59
N ALA A 450 -5.32 4.34 39.46
CA ALA A 450 -6.59 3.65 39.28
C ALA A 450 -6.44 2.11 39.41
N VAL A 451 -5.38 1.53 38.84
CA VAL A 451 -5.11 0.10 38.97
C VAL A 451 -4.74 -0.25 40.41
N ALA A 452 -3.89 0.54 41.07
CA ALA A 452 -3.52 0.30 42.46
C ALA A 452 -4.73 0.34 43.41
N THR A 453 -5.65 1.29 43.19
CA THR A 453 -6.90 1.37 43.97
C THR A 453 -7.82 0.19 43.71
N LEU A 454 -7.98 -0.25 42.46
CA LEU A 454 -8.75 -1.45 42.12
C LEU A 454 -8.19 -2.72 42.76
N ILE A 455 -6.86 -2.88 42.74
CA ILE A 455 -6.18 -4.01 43.42
C ILE A 455 -6.48 -3.93 44.92
N GLY A 456 -6.32 -2.77 45.55
CA GLY A 456 -6.61 -2.58 46.97
C GLY A 456 -8.08 -2.90 47.33
N MET A 457 -9.04 -2.52 46.48
CA MET A 457 -10.45 -2.87 46.67
C MET A 457 -10.71 -4.38 46.54
N ASN A 458 -10.07 -5.03 45.56
CA ASN A 458 -10.20 -6.46 45.37
C ASN A 458 -9.57 -7.23 46.53
N ASP A 459 -8.39 -6.82 46.99
CA ASP A 459 -7.73 -7.41 48.15
C ASP A 459 -8.58 -7.22 49.41
N ALA A 460 -9.15 -6.03 49.65
CA ALA A 460 -10.06 -5.82 50.77
C ALA A 460 -11.28 -6.78 50.73
N ARG A 461 -11.82 -7.03 49.53
CA ARG A 461 -12.93 -7.97 49.33
C ARG A 461 -12.50 -9.42 49.59
N THR A 462 -11.33 -9.85 49.10
CA THR A 462 -10.83 -11.21 49.32
C THR A 462 -10.53 -11.44 50.79
N TRP A 463 -9.93 -10.47 51.48
CA TRP A 463 -9.73 -10.50 52.93
C TRP A 463 -11.06 -10.59 53.70
N GLY A 464 -12.06 -9.81 53.30
CA GLY A 464 -13.40 -9.90 53.89
C GLY A 464 -14.04 -11.28 53.76
N LEU A 465 -13.91 -11.92 52.58
CA LEU A 465 -14.40 -13.29 52.35
C LEU A 465 -13.63 -14.33 53.16
N VAL A 466 -12.30 -14.20 53.24
CA VAL A 466 -11.46 -15.09 54.06
C VAL A 466 -11.83 -15.00 55.54
N GLU A 467 -12.11 -13.80 56.04
CA GLU A 467 -12.53 -13.62 57.42
C GLU A 467 -13.91 -14.22 57.68
N GLN A 468 -14.86 -14.04 56.74
CA GLN A 468 -16.15 -14.72 56.81
C GLN A 468 -16.01 -16.25 56.81
N LEU A 469 -15.13 -16.80 55.96
CA LEU A 469 -14.84 -18.23 55.94
C LEU A 469 -14.29 -18.72 57.28
N LYS A 470 -13.36 -18.00 57.90
CA LYS A 470 -12.84 -18.35 59.24
C LYS A 470 -13.94 -18.36 60.30
N ILE A 471 -14.86 -17.39 60.27
CA ILE A 471 -15.99 -17.36 61.20
C ILE A 471 -16.88 -18.59 60.99
N VAL A 472 -17.19 -18.94 59.74
CA VAL A 472 -17.99 -20.13 59.41
C VAL A 472 -17.26 -21.41 59.84
N GLU A 473 -15.95 -21.52 59.60
CA GLU A 473 -15.13 -22.64 60.06
C GLU A 473 -15.14 -22.78 61.57
N ALA A 474 -15.00 -21.67 62.31
CA ALA A 474 -15.08 -21.67 63.77
C ALA A 474 -16.47 -22.09 64.28
N GLN A 475 -17.54 -21.62 63.62
CA GLN A 475 -18.91 -22.03 63.94
C GLN A 475 -19.13 -23.52 63.68
N LEU A 476 -18.64 -24.03 62.54
CA LEU A 476 -18.70 -25.45 62.22
C LEU A 476 -17.90 -26.28 63.23
N ALA A 477 -16.69 -25.86 63.60
CA ALA A 477 -15.89 -26.51 64.63
C ALA A 477 -16.65 -26.58 65.97
N ASN A 478 -17.28 -25.48 66.40
CA ASN A 478 -18.11 -25.47 67.60
C ASN A 478 -19.32 -26.41 67.49
N MET A 479 -20.02 -26.42 66.35
CA MET A 479 -21.14 -27.33 66.13
C MET A 479 -20.69 -28.80 66.14
N THR A 480 -19.53 -29.11 65.56
CA THR A 480 -18.96 -30.47 65.63
C THR A 480 -18.60 -30.86 67.05
N GLN A 481 -18.07 -29.93 67.85
CA GLN A 481 -17.75 -30.19 69.26
C GLN A 481 -19.02 -30.46 70.07
N ILE A 482 -20.08 -29.66 69.89
CA ILE A 482 -21.38 -29.87 70.54
C ILE A 482 -21.97 -31.25 70.17
N GLU A 483 -21.87 -31.64 68.90
CA GLU A 483 -22.40 -32.93 68.44
C GLU A 483 -21.59 -34.10 69.02
N ILE A 484 -20.27 -33.96 69.15
CA ILE A 484 -19.41 -34.93 69.84
C ILE A 484 -19.81 -35.03 71.32
N ASP A 485 -19.97 -33.90 72.01
CA ASP A 485 -20.36 -33.86 73.43
C ASP A 485 -21.76 -34.46 73.65
N LYS A 486 -22.69 -34.23 72.72
CA LYS A 486 -24.02 -34.85 72.76
C LYS A 486 -23.95 -36.37 72.60
N LYS A 487 -23.11 -36.87 71.69
CA LYS A 487 -22.90 -38.31 71.51
C LYS A 487 -22.23 -38.95 72.73
N THR A 488 -21.25 -38.27 73.33
CA THR A 488 -20.57 -38.77 74.53
C THR A 488 -21.54 -38.80 75.71
N PHE A 489 -22.36 -37.76 75.91
CA PHE A 489 -23.39 -37.73 76.94
C PHE A 489 -24.42 -38.85 76.74
N SER A 490 -24.95 -39.03 75.53
CA SER A 490 -25.87 -40.13 75.23
C SER A 490 -25.24 -41.51 75.46
N SER A 491 -23.94 -41.67 75.20
CA SER A 491 -23.22 -42.92 75.46
C SER A 491 -23.01 -43.15 76.96
N ILE A 492 -22.72 -42.09 77.72
CA ILE A 492 -22.60 -42.12 79.18
C ILE A 492 -23.94 -42.46 79.82
N ASP A 493 -25.04 -41.87 79.36
CA ASP A 493 -26.39 -42.18 79.83
C ASP A 493 -26.74 -43.66 79.60
N GLN A 494 -26.44 -44.20 78.43
CA GLN A 494 -26.62 -45.63 78.15
C GLN A 494 -25.76 -46.52 79.07
N MET A 495 -24.52 -46.13 79.35
CA MET A 495 -23.64 -46.85 80.28
C MET A 495 -24.18 -46.81 81.72
N ASN A 496 -24.69 -45.67 82.16
CA ASN A 496 -25.31 -45.53 83.48
C ASN A 496 -26.58 -46.37 83.59
N GLU A 497 -27.45 -46.36 82.57
CA GLU A 497 -28.66 -47.20 82.55
C GLU A 497 -28.32 -48.69 82.60
N LEU A 498 -27.27 -49.11 81.89
CA LEU A 498 -26.74 -50.47 81.97
C LEU A 498 -26.17 -50.80 83.35
N ALA A 499 -25.45 -49.86 83.97
CA ALA A 499 -24.94 -50.03 85.34
C ALA A 499 -26.09 -50.20 86.34
N ASP A 500 -27.14 -49.39 86.25
CA ASP A 500 -28.34 -49.52 87.08
C ASP A 500 -29.06 -50.86 86.86
N LYS A 501 -29.18 -51.29 85.60
CA LYS A 501 -29.73 -52.62 85.28
C LYS A 501 -28.87 -53.74 85.87
N ARG A 502 -27.54 -53.65 85.78
CA ARG A 502 -26.61 -54.60 86.41
C ARG A 502 -26.77 -54.62 87.93
N MET A 503 -26.89 -53.45 88.56
CA MET A 503 -27.12 -53.33 90.00
C MET A 503 -28.43 -54.00 90.43
N ARG A 504 -29.52 -53.75 89.69
CA ARG A 504 -30.81 -54.42 89.93
C ARG A 504 -30.71 -55.94 89.78
N LEU A 505 -30.03 -56.43 88.75
CA LEU A 505 -29.80 -57.86 88.56
C LEU A 505 -28.96 -58.47 89.68
N THR A 506 -27.95 -57.76 90.19
CA THR A 506 -27.17 -58.23 91.35
C THR A 506 -28.01 -58.32 92.62
N PHE A 507 -28.94 -57.39 92.85
CA PHE A 507 -29.88 -57.50 93.97
C PHE A 507 -30.77 -58.74 93.84
N VAL A 508 -31.35 -58.97 92.66
CA VAL A 508 -32.16 -60.17 92.39
C VAL A 508 -31.34 -61.45 92.55
N LEU A 509 -30.08 -61.46 92.10
CA LEU A 509 -29.19 -62.60 92.28
C LEU A 509 -28.92 -62.86 93.76
N MET A 510 -28.70 -61.81 94.55
CA MET A 510 -28.48 -61.92 95.99
C MET A 510 -29.72 -62.49 96.70
N ASP A 511 -30.91 -61.97 96.38
CA ASP A 511 -32.18 -62.53 96.88
C ASP A 511 -32.35 -64.01 96.51
N LEU A 512 -31.99 -64.41 95.29
CA LEU A 512 -32.05 -65.81 94.86
C LEU A 512 -31.06 -66.70 95.62
N LEU A 513 -29.85 -66.21 95.91
CA LEU A 513 -28.88 -66.92 96.72
C LEU A 513 -29.37 -67.07 98.16
N ASP A 514 -29.97 -66.03 98.75
CA ASP A 514 -30.59 -66.11 100.08
C ASP A 514 -31.76 -67.10 100.11
N GLN A 515 -32.59 -67.13 99.06
CA GLN A 515 -33.64 -68.14 98.90
C GLN A 515 -33.06 -69.55 98.75
N GLN A 516 -31.95 -69.71 98.03
CA GLN A 516 -31.26 -70.98 97.87
C GLN A 516 -30.70 -71.48 99.20
N GLU A 517 -30.07 -70.61 99.99
CA GLU A 517 -29.59 -70.95 101.34
C GLU A 517 -30.74 -71.33 102.27
N SER A 518 -31.85 -70.58 102.22
CA SER A 518 -33.05 -70.87 103.01
C SER A 518 -33.64 -72.24 102.65
N ARG A 519 -33.84 -72.52 101.35
CA ARG A 519 -34.30 -73.84 100.89
C ARG A 519 -33.31 -74.95 101.24
N ARG A 520 -32.01 -74.67 101.18
CA ARG A 520 -30.98 -75.65 101.57
C ARG A 520 -31.07 -75.96 103.07
N LYS A 521 -31.31 -74.96 103.92
CA LYS A 521 -31.57 -75.17 105.36
C LYS A 521 -32.84 -75.98 105.57
N GLU A 522 -33.93 -75.64 104.91
CA GLU A 522 -35.18 -76.42 104.97
C GLU A 522 -34.98 -77.88 104.52
N LEU A 523 -34.23 -78.11 103.45
CA LEU A 523 -33.89 -79.46 102.99
C LEU A 523 -33.02 -80.22 103.99
N LEU A 524 -32.07 -79.54 104.63
CA LEU A 524 -31.27 -80.15 105.71
C LEU A 524 -32.14 -80.48 106.92
N ASP A 525 -33.05 -79.59 107.32
CA ASP A 525 -33.99 -79.83 108.42
C ASP A 525 -34.93 -80.99 108.12
N THR A 526 -35.48 -81.06 106.90
CA THR A 526 -36.31 -82.20 106.47
C THR A 526 -35.51 -83.49 106.41
N LEU A 527 -34.25 -83.48 105.95
CA LEU A 527 -33.36 -84.64 106.01
C LEU A 527 -33.07 -85.08 107.45
N MET A 528 -32.87 -84.13 108.38
CA MET A 528 -32.72 -84.45 109.80
C MET A 528 -34.00 -85.05 110.39
N CYS A 529 -35.18 -84.52 110.03
CA CYS A 529 -36.46 -85.13 110.41
C CYS A 529 -36.62 -86.54 109.83
N MET A 530 -36.23 -86.75 108.57
CA MET A 530 -36.25 -88.07 107.92
C MET A 530 -35.25 -89.03 108.56
N GLU A 531 -34.04 -88.59 108.94
CA GLU A 531 -33.08 -89.42 109.69
C GLU A 531 -33.57 -89.77 111.10
N ALA A 532 -34.27 -88.85 111.77
CA ALA A 532 -34.90 -89.13 113.06
C ALA A 532 -36.02 -90.18 112.93
N GLN A 533 -36.77 -90.18 111.82
CA GLN A 533 -37.82 -91.15 111.51
C GLN A 533 -37.27 -92.49 110.96
N LYS A 534 -36.08 -92.49 110.33
CA LYS A 534 -35.36 -93.67 109.84
C LYS A 534 -35.00 -94.68 110.94
N ARG A 535 -34.99 -94.26 112.20
CA ARG A 535 -34.68 -95.17 113.33
C ARG A 535 -35.75 -96.23 113.59
N ASN A 536 -36.96 -96.14 113.01
CA ASN A 536 -38.08 -96.96 113.45
C ASN A 536 -38.64 -98.01 112.46
N GLU A 537 -38.39 -97.99 111.14
CA GLU A 537 -39.00 -98.98 110.22
C GLU A 537 -38.14 -99.29 108.97
N GLU A 538 -37.96 -100.59 108.63
CA GLU A 538 -37.06 -101.08 107.56
C GLU A 538 -37.59 -100.91 106.11
N ASP A 539 -38.84 -100.46 105.90
CA ASP A 539 -39.46 -100.30 104.56
C ASP A 539 -39.88 -98.86 104.22
N PHE A 540 -39.21 -97.85 104.80
CA PHE A 540 -39.56 -96.43 104.63
C PHE A 540 -39.44 -95.90 103.17
N TRP A 541 -38.40 -96.31 102.44
CA TRP A 541 -38.13 -95.78 101.08
C TRP A 541 -39.10 -96.30 100.02
N LEU A 542 -39.60 -97.53 100.18
CA LEU A 542 -40.53 -98.13 99.22
C LEU A 542 -41.91 -97.44 99.29
N LEU A 543 -42.38 -97.16 100.52
CA LEU A 543 -43.64 -96.47 100.75
C LEU A 543 -43.62 -94.99 100.31
N GLN A 544 -42.48 -94.30 100.41
CA GLN A 544 -42.37 -92.92 99.94
C GLN A 544 -42.19 -92.81 98.42
N TYR A 545 -41.51 -93.76 97.77
CA TYR A 545 -41.41 -93.80 96.31
C TYR A 545 -42.78 -94.02 95.65
N GLN A 546 -43.61 -94.87 96.25
CA GLN A 546 -44.97 -95.10 95.77
C GLN A 546 -45.87 -93.87 95.97
N ARG A 547 -45.74 -93.14 97.08
CA ARG A 547 -46.43 -91.85 97.29
C ARG A 547 -45.94 -90.73 96.34
N LEU A 548 -44.69 -90.79 95.89
CA LEU A 548 -44.12 -89.86 94.89
C LEU A 548 -44.61 -90.15 93.47
N ILE A 549 -44.84 -91.42 93.12
CA ILE A 549 -45.49 -91.81 91.85
C ILE A 549 -46.98 -91.43 91.87
N ASP A 550 -47.66 -91.64 93.01
CA ASP A 550 -49.10 -91.37 93.15
C ASP A 550 -49.44 -89.87 93.29
N SER A 551 -48.45 -88.99 93.54
CA SER A 551 -48.64 -87.53 93.66
C SER A 551 -48.26 -86.73 92.40
N ARG A 552 -48.13 -87.39 91.25
CA ARG A 552 -47.85 -86.72 89.96
C ARG A 552 -49.05 -85.87 89.48
N PRO A 553 -48.89 -84.55 89.24
CA PRO A 553 -49.95 -83.68 88.72
C PRO A 553 -50.34 -84.01 87.26
N LEU A 554 -51.65 -83.91 86.97
CA LEU A 554 -52.34 -84.30 85.74
C LEU A 554 -52.11 -83.38 84.51
N GLU A 555 -51.29 -82.33 84.61
CA GLU A 555 -51.17 -81.28 83.59
C GLU A 555 -50.20 -81.60 82.43
N PHE A 556 -49.50 -82.74 82.47
CA PHE A 556 -48.59 -83.18 81.41
C PHE A 556 -49.14 -84.31 80.51
N SER A 557 -50.46 -84.58 80.56
CA SER A 557 -51.13 -85.54 79.66
C SER A 557 -51.73 -84.83 78.44
N ILE A 558 -50.88 -84.22 77.61
CA ILE A 558 -51.28 -83.85 76.24
C ILE A 558 -50.73 -84.95 75.33
N LYS A 559 -51.66 -85.65 74.66
CA LYS A 559 -51.40 -86.63 73.60
C LYS A 559 -50.29 -86.12 72.68
N THR A 560 -49.10 -86.70 72.82
CA THR A 560 -48.10 -86.67 71.76
C THR A 560 -48.65 -87.50 70.62
N HIS A 561 -49.38 -86.88 69.69
CA HIS A 561 -49.42 -87.40 68.33
C HIS A 561 -47.99 -87.28 67.80
N SER A 562 -47.18 -88.31 68.06
CA SER A 562 -45.84 -88.43 67.51
C SER A 562 -45.97 -88.49 65.99
N ILE A 563 -45.32 -87.56 65.31
CA ILE A 563 -45.14 -87.56 63.87
C ILE A 563 -44.56 -88.91 63.46
N ASP A 564 -45.04 -89.48 62.35
CA ASP A 564 -44.53 -90.75 61.85
C ASP A 564 -42.99 -90.63 61.67
N PRO A 565 -42.18 -91.53 62.28
CA PRO A 565 -40.73 -91.46 62.20
C PRO A 565 -40.20 -91.44 60.75
N LEU A 566 -40.92 -92.04 59.79
CA LEU A 566 -40.57 -91.95 58.36
C LEU A 566 -40.74 -90.54 57.80
N LEU A 567 -41.82 -89.85 58.16
CA LEU A 567 -42.04 -88.45 57.76
C LEU A 567 -41.02 -87.52 58.44
N GLY A 568 -40.71 -87.76 59.72
CA GLY A 568 -39.64 -87.04 60.43
C GLY A 568 -38.26 -87.21 59.78
N TYR A 569 -37.95 -88.41 59.27
CA TYR A 569 -36.72 -88.66 58.51
C TYR A 569 -36.70 -87.91 57.18
N SER A 570 -37.83 -87.85 56.46
CA SER A 570 -37.91 -87.07 55.21
C SER A 570 -37.64 -85.57 55.43
N PHE A 571 -38.12 -85.00 56.55
CA PHE A 571 -37.83 -83.62 56.93
C PHE A 571 -36.37 -83.40 57.33
N LEU A 572 -35.71 -84.39 57.93
CA LEU A 572 -34.27 -84.35 58.20
C LEU A 572 -33.46 -84.37 56.90
N VAL A 573 -33.76 -85.30 55.99
CA VAL A 573 -33.05 -85.44 54.70
C VAL A 573 -33.18 -84.19 53.85
N ASN A 574 -34.36 -83.58 53.84
CA ASN A 574 -34.61 -82.34 53.10
C ASN A 574 -34.23 -81.06 53.89
N GLY A 575 -33.70 -81.18 55.11
CA GLY A 575 -33.13 -80.07 55.88
C GLY A 575 -34.14 -79.10 56.50
N VAL A 576 -35.38 -79.53 56.74
CA VAL A 576 -36.49 -78.66 57.22
C VAL A 576 -36.95 -79.00 58.64
N ILE A 577 -36.09 -79.65 59.43
CA ILE A 577 -36.43 -80.09 60.79
C ILE A 577 -36.69 -78.92 61.75
N HIS A 578 -36.10 -77.75 61.51
CA HIS A 578 -36.33 -76.54 62.32
C HIS A 578 -37.78 -76.04 62.23
N CYS A 579 -38.54 -76.48 61.22
CA CYS A 579 -39.93 -76.09 61.04
C CYS A 579 -40.93 -76.95 61.84
N LEU A 580 -40.51 -78.06 62.46
CA LEU A 580 -41.38 -78.97 63.23
C LEU A 580 -42.28 -78.26 64.27
N PRO A 581 -41.77 -77.31 65.09
CA PRO A 581 -42.58 -76.64 66.10
C PRO A 581 -43.74 -75.84 65.50
N PHE A 582 -43.58 -75.32 64.29
CA PHE A 582 -44.62 -74.59 63.57
C PHE A 582 -45.66 -75.55 62.96
N LEU A 583 -45.22 -76.73 62.50
CA LEU A 583 -46.09 -77.79 61.99
C LEU A 583 -46.90 -78.49 63.09
N GLN A 584 -46.48 -78.42 64.35
CA GLN A 584 -47.25 -78.95 65.48
C GLN A 584 -48.65 -78.32 65.60
N LYS A 585 -48.82 -77.06 65.18
CA LYS A 585 -50.13 -76.41 65.12
C LYS A 585 -51.05 -77.03 64.05
N LEU A 586 -50.50 -77.55 62.95
CA LEU A 586 -51.29 -78.23 61.91
C LEU A 586 -51.82 -79.57 62.41
N TRP A 587 -50.98 -80.38 63.07
CA TRP A 587 -51.40 -81.69 63.59
C TRP A 587 -52.35 -81.62 64.79
N GLN A 588 -52.46 -80.47 65.44
CA GLN A 588 -53.46 -80.21 66.49
C GLN A 588 -54.85 -79.86 65.92
N ASN A 589 -54.92 -79.41 64.66
CA ASN A 589 -56.17 -79.06 63.98
C ASN A 589 -56.66 -80.24 63.12
N SER A 590 -57.64 -80.98 63.63
CA SER A 590 -58.14 -82.27 63.09
C SER A 590 -58.86 -82.22 61.72
N ASN A 591 -58.76 -81.13 60.95
CA ASN A 591 -59.55 -80.93 59.72
C ASN A 591 -58.74 -80.95 58.41
N ILE A 592 -57.42 -81.14 58.44
CA ILE A 592 -56.59 -81.18 57.21
C ILE A 592 -55.85 -82.52 57.15
N ARG A 593 -56.07 -83.28 56.07
CA ARG A 593 -55.28 -84.49 55.79
C ARG A 593 -53.93 -84.07 55.20
N ILE A 594 -52.87 -84.78 55.56
CA ILE A 594 -51.49 -84.47 55.12
C ILE A 594 -51.38 -84.47 53.58
N GLU A 595 -52.26 -85.20 52.88
CA GLU A 595 -52.32 -85.33 51.42
C GLU A 595 -52.81 -84.07 50.69
N ASP A 596 -53.55 -83.17 51.36
CA ASP A 596 -54.21 -82.00 50.73
C ASP A 596 -53.52 -80.65 51.06
N LEU A 597 -52.35 -80.67 51.68
CA LEU A 597 -51.61 -79.47 52.14
C LEU A 597 -51.19 -78.55 50.98
N ARG A 598 -51.57 -77.27 51.04
CA ARG A 598 -51.17 -76.22 50.09
C ARG A 598 -50.12 -75.28 50.68
N ASP A 599 -49.47 -74.49 49.82
CA ASP A 599 -48.45 -73.51 50.24
C ASP A 599 -49.02 -72.47 51.23
N ASP A 600 -50.28 -72.06 51.01
CA ASP A 600 -51.00 -71.08 51.83
C ASP A 600 -51.20 -71.58 53.29
N ASP A 601 -51.40 -72.89 53.49
CA ASP A 601 -51.59 -73.48 54.82
C ASP A 601 -50.29 -73.47 55.64
N LEU A 602 -49.15 -73.64 54.97
CA LEU A 602 -47.82 -73.59 55.59
C LEU A 602 -47.42 -72.16 55.95
N GLU A 603 -47.81 -71.19 55.14
CA GLU A 603 -47.63 -69.77 55.45
C GLU A 603 -48.47 -69.36 56.67
N ALA A 604 -49.72 -69.80 56.75
CA ALA A 604 -50.60 -69.56 57.90
C ALA A 604 -50.04 -70.13 59.23
N CYS A 605 -49.21 -71.17 59.16
CA CYS A 605 -48.58 -71.79 60.33
C CYS A 605 -47.26 -71.13 60.77
N GLY A 606 -46.79 -70.13 60.03
CA GLY A 606 -45.60 -69.35 60.36
C GLY A 606 -44.35 -69.74 59.58
N VAL A 607 -44.45 -70.60 58.55
CA VAL A 607 -43.34 -70.92 57.65
C VAL A 607 -43.28 -69.86 56.54
N THR A 608 -42.64 -68.73 56.85
CA THR A 608 -42.58 -67.56 55.96
C THR A 608 -41.60 -67.74 54.79
N GLN A 609 -40.62 -68.64 54.90
CA GLN A 609 -39.64 -68.89 53.84
C GLN A 609 -40.19 -69.82 52.75
N GLU A 610 -40.25 -69.32 51.52
CA GLU A 610 -40.75 -70.06 50.35
C GLU A 610 -39.93 -71.33 50.04
N LYS A 611 -38.62 -71.32 50.33
CA LYS A 611 -37.75 -72.49 50.17
C LYS A 611 -38.14 -73.63 51.12
N ASP A 612 -38.40 -73.31 52.38
CA ASP A 612 -38.76 -74.28 53.41
C ASP A 612 -40.15 -74.87 53.12
N ARG A 613 -41.12 -74.07 52.67
CA ARG A 613 -42.45 -74.58 52.28
C ARG A 613 -42.38 -75.56 51.09
N LYS A 614 -41.58 -75.26 50.07
CA LYS A 614 -41.38 -76.16 48.92
C LYS A 614 -40.72 -77.48 49.34
N LEU A 615 -39.74 -77.44 50.26
CA LEU A 615 -39.07 -78.63 50.76
C LEU A 615 -39.96 -79.46 51.69
N ILE A 616 -40.86 -78.84 52.46
CA ILE A 616 -41.89 -79.52 53.25
C ILE A 616 -42.87 -80.26 52.34
N LEU A 617 -43.42 -79.58 51.33
CA LEU A 617 -44.34 -80.20 50.35
C LEU A 617 -43.66 -81.32 49.56
N LYS A 618 -42.38 -81.18 49.24
CA LYS A 618 -41.59 -82.25 48.62
C LYS A 618 -41.44 -83.46 49.55
N SER A 619 -41.09 -83.23 50.82
CA SER A 619 -40.95 -84.30 51.83
C SER A 619 -42.26 -85.06 52.04
N ILE A 620 -43.39 -84.36 52.02
CA ILE A 620 -44.73 -84.97 52.11
C ILE A 620 -45.08 -85.75 50.84
N ARG A 621 -44.75 -85.24 49.65
CA ARG A 621 -44.96 -85.96 48.39
C ARG A 621 -44.09 -87.22 48.29
N ASP A 622 -42.86 -87.16 48.76
CA ASP A 622 -41.92 -88.29 48.83
C ASP A 622 -42.33 -89.32 49.91
N PHE A 623 -43.23 -88.95 50.83
CA PHE A 623 -43.82 -89.86 51.83
C PHE A 623 -45.11 -90.53 51.34
N ILE A 624 -45.86 -89.89 50.42
CA ILE A 624 -47.13 -90.40 49.89
C ILE A 624 -46.93 -91.31 48.65
N ASN A 625 -45.82 -91.12 47.91
CA ASN A 625 -45.36 -92.00 46.83
C ASN A 625 -44.44 -93.10 47.35
#